data_AF-A0A840CXI6-F1
#
_entry.id   AF-A0A840CXI6-F1
#
_cell.length_a   1.000
_cell.length_b   1.000
_cell.length_c   1.000
_cell.angle_alpha   90.00
_cell.angle_beta   90.00
_cell.angle_gamma   90.00
#
_symmetry.space_group_name_H-M   'P 1'
#
loop_
_entity.id
_entity.type
_entity.pdbx_description
1 polymer ?
#
loop_
_entity_poly.entity_id
_entity_poly.type
_entity_poly.pdbx_seq_one_letter_code
_entity_poly.pdbx_strand_id
1 'polypeptide(L)'
;MEKPIYNEKNFLLPDSPRSMACYHAKVMEDNIMKLTIHDCKGSIQLHNDLNDPEQIIEALEKLESLASGITELHYFINQNYKWESKK
;
A
#
# COMPACT_ATOMS: atom_id res chain seq x y z
N MET A 1 -16.77 -15.18 17.01
CA MET A 1 -16.98 -14.73 15.61
C MET A 1 -15.63 -14.84 14.95
N GLU A 2 -15.50 -15.59 13.85
CA GLU A 2 -14.26 -15.62 13.08
C GLU A 2 -14.03 -14.24 12.45
N LYS A 3 -12.81 -13.70 12.59
CA LYS A 3 -12.45 -12.42 11.97
C LYS A 3 -12.25 -12.63 10.46
N PRO A 4 -12.64 -11.66 9.61
CA PRO A 4 -12.47 -11.79 8.17
C PRO A 4 -10.99 -11.76 7.78
N ILE A 5 -10.61 -12.64 6.86
CA ILE A 5 -9.30 -12.62 6.19
C ILE A 5 -9.35 -11.56 5.07
N TYR A 6 -8.24 -10.87 4.85
CA TYR A 6 -8.07 -9.92 3.75
C TYR A 6 -6.82 -10.28 2.96
N ASN A 7 -6.86 -10.27 1.63
CA ASN A 7 -5.72 -10.66 0.80
C ASN A 7 -5.81 -10.09 -0.62
N GLU A 8 -5.26 -8.89 -0.81
CA GLU A 8 -5.33 -8.14 -2.06
C GLU A 8 -3.93 -7.86 -2.62
N LYS A 9 -3.72 -8.20 -3.89
CA LYS A 9 -2.48 -7.93 -4.62
C LYS A 9 -2.79 -7.25 -5.95
N ASN A 10 -2.24 -6.06 -6.16
CA ASN A 10 -2.44 -5.30 -7.41
C ASN A 10 -1.14 -4.65 -7.90
N PHE A 11 -0.92 -4.69 -9.21
CA PHE A 11 0.13 -3.95 -9.87
C PHE A 11 -0.18 -2.46 -9.85
N LEU A 12 0.83 -1.62 -9.60
CA LEU A 12 0.68 -0.16 -9.54
C LEU A 12 0.45 0.45 -10.93
N LEU A 13 0.87 -0.24 -11.99
CA LEU A 13 0.61 0.16 -13.37
C LEU A 13 0.48 -1.09 -14.25
N PRO A 14 -0.66 -1.81 -14.19
CA PRO A 14 -0.83 -3.14 -14.76
C PRO A 14 -0.66 -3.20 -16.29
N ASP A 15 -0.96 -2.10 -16.99
CA ASP A 15 -0.90 -2.04 -18.46
C ASP A 15 0.45 -1.53 -19.00
N SER A 16 1.47 -1.40 -18.14
CA SER A 16 2.79 -0.92 -18.55
C SER A 16 3.82 -2.04 -18.53
N PRO A 17 4.42 -2.40 -19.69
CA PRO A 17 5.51 -3.39 -19.74
C PRO A 17 6.79 -2.91 -19.03
N ARG A 18 6.83 -1.65 -18.59
CA ARG A 18 7.96 -1.04 -17.88
C ARG A 18 7.73 -0.92 -16.38
N SER A 19 6.55 -1.30 -15.88
CA SER A 19 6.24 -1.24 -14.45
C SER A 19 6.06 -2.63 -13.87
N MET A 20 7.02 -3.03 -13.03
CA MET A 20 6.97 -4.28 -12.27
C MET A 20 6.67 -4.03 -10.79
N ALA A 21 6.14 -2.85 -10.46
CA ALA A 21 5.82 -2.50 -9.09
C ALA A 21 4.40 -2.94 -8.72
N CYS A 22 4.23 -3.51 -7.54
CA CYS A 22 2.94 -3.92 -7.02
C CYS A 22 2.88 -3.81 -5.49
N TYR A 23 1.67 -3.81 -4.95
CA TYR A 23 1.46 -3.96 -3.52
C TYR A 23 0.73 -5.27 -3.22
N HIS A 24 0.95 -5.79 -2.02
CA HIS A 24 0.25 -6.94 -1.47
C HIS A 24 -0.14 -6.60 -0.04
N ALA A 25 -1.44 -6.40 0.18
CA ALA A 25 -2.01 -6.08 1.48
C ALA A 25 -2.83 -7.28 1.97
N LYS A 26 -2.57 -7.75 3.20
CA LYS A 26 -3.26 -8.90 3.75
C LYS A 26 -3.42 -8.84 5.27
N VAL A 27 -4.48 -9.47 5.75
CA VAL A 27 -4.73 -9.82 7.15
C VAL A 27 -5.00 -11.33 7.16
N MET A 28 -4.13 -12.07 7.82
CA MET A 28 -4.15 -13.54 7.86
C MET A 28 -4.99 -14.07 9.03
N GLU A 29 -5.22 -15.39 9.08
CA GLU A 29 -6.03 -16.07 10.13
C GLU A 29 -5.51 -15.87 11.56
N ASP A 30 -4.21 -15.65 11.71
CA ASP A 30 -3.53 -15.36 12.97
C ASP A 30 -3.67 -13.88 13.39
N ASN A 31 -4.47 -13.08 12.67
CA ASN A 31 -4.65 -11.65 12.84
C ASN A 31 -3.37 -10.83 12.58
N ILE A 32 -2.43 -11.38 11.82
CA ILE A 32 -1.27 -10.62 11.37
C ILE A 32 -1.63 -9.80 10.14
N MET A 33 -1.44 -8.47 10.25
CA MET A 33 -1.48 -7.55 9.12
C MET A 33 -0.12 -7.49 8.45
N LYS A 34 -0.11 -7.56 7.12
CA LYS A 34 1.09 -7.30 6.30
C LYS A 34 0.74 -6.48 5.07
N LEU A 35 1.41 -5.35 4.89
CA LEU A 35 1.46 -4.60 3.65
C LEU A 35 2.87 -4.69 3.07
N THR A 36 3.01 -5.19 1.85
CA THR A 36 4.27 -5.20 1.12
C THR A 36 4.15 -4.39 -0.16
N ILE A 37 4.93 -3.32 -0.29
CA ILE A 37 5.06 -2.55 -1.53
C ILE A 37 6.42 -2.93 -2.12
N HIS A 38 6.45 -3.39 -3.37
CA HIS A 38 7.70 -3.82 -4.00
C HIS A 38 7.78 -3.44 -5.46
N ASP A 39 9.02 -3.31 -5.94
CA ASP A 39 9.39 -3.13 -7.33
C ASP A 39 10.47 -4.17 -7.73
N CYS A 40 11.09 -4.00 -8.89
CA CYS A 40 12.16 -4.89 -9.35
C CYS A 40 13.47 -4.76 -8.56
N LYS A 41 13.60 -3.75 -7.69
CA LYS A 41 14.84 -3.44 -6.95
C LYS A 41 14.73 -3.78 -5.48
N GLY A 42 13.54 -3.71 -4.88
CA GLY A 42 13.37 -3.99 -3.46
C GLY A 42 11.92 -3.97 -3.00
N SER A 43 11.74 -4.05 -1.68
CA SER A 43 10.43 -4.04 -1.04
C SER A 43 10.46 -3.33 0.31
N ILE A 44 9.37 -2.63 0.62
CA ILE A 44 9.05 -2.14 1.96
C ILE A 44 7.94 -3.03 2.53
N GLN A 45 8.05 -3.41 3.80
CA GLN A 45 7.07 -4.23 4.49
C GLN A 45 6.62 -3.54 5.77
N LEU A 46 5.30 -3.35 5.92
CA LEU A 46 4.65 -3.02 7.18
C LEU A 46 4.02 -4.28 7.76
N HIS A 47 4.13 -4.43 9.07
CA HIS A 47 3.71 -5.62 9.79
C HIS A 47 3.25 -5.26 11.19
N ASN A 48 2.09 -5.75 11.59
CA ASN A 48 1.48 -5.51 12.89
C ASN A 48 0.63 -6.72 13.32
N ASP A 49 0.62 -7.01 14.62
CA ASP A 49 -0.23 -8.02 15.24
C ASP A 49 -1.56 -7.40 15.68
N LEU A 50 -2.66 -7.75 15.01
CA LEU A 50 -4.00 -7.22 15.31
C LEU A 50 -4.69 -7.95 16.48
N ASN A 51 -3.95 -8.77 17.24
CA ASN A 51 -4.38 -9.24 18.56
C ASN A 51 -4.01 -8.23 19.67
N ASP A 52 -3.09 -7.31 19.39
CA ASP A 52 -2.63 -6.28 20.33
C ASP A 52 -3.30 -4.92 20.00
N PRO A 53 -4.12 -4.35 20.91
CA PRO A 53 -4.78 -3.07 20.69
C PRO A 53 -3.86 -1.90 20.35
N GLU A 54 -2.64 -1.88 20.90
CA GLU A 54 -1.67 -0.81 20.61
C GLU A 54 -1.16 -0.93 19.17
N GLN A 55 -0.90 -2.16 18.71
CA GLN A 55 -0.50 -2.42 17.33
C GLN A 55 -1.62 -2.22 16.32
N ILE A 56 -2.90 -2.33 16.73
CA ILE A 56 -4.02 -1.92 15.88
C ILE A 56 -3.97 -0.42 15.62
N ILE A 57 -3.75 0.39 16.66
CA ILE A 57 -3.63 1.86 16.51
C ILE A 57 -2.43 2.19 15.62
N GLU A 58 -1.28 1.58 15.90
CA GLU A 58 -0.06 1.78 15.11
C GLU A 58 -0.26 1.39 13.64
N ALA A 59 -0.94 0.28 13.37
CA ALA A 59 -1.26 -0.15 12.01
C ALA A 59 -2.11 0.90 11.26
N LEU A 60 -3.15 1.43 11.92
CA LEU A 60 -4.02 2.44 11.33
C LEU A 60 -3.26 3.74 11.05
N GLU A 61 -2.49 4.24 12.00
CA GLU A 61 -1.71 5.48 11.87
C GLU A 61 -0.63 5.38 10.78
N LYS A 62 0.06 4.23 10.68
CA LYS A 62 1.04 3.97 9.61
C LYS A 62 0.39 3.98 8.23
N LEU A 63 -0.76 3.32 8.10
CA LEU A 63 -1.48 3.23 6.83
C LEU A 63 -2.03 4.60 6.42
N GLU A 64 -2.58 5.37 7.36
CA GLU A 64 -3.09 6.72 7.12
C GLU A 64 -1.97 7.67 6.71
N SER A 65 -0.85 7.67 7.44
CA SER A 65 0.32 8.50 7.12
C SER A 65 0.89 8.17 5.74
N LEU A 66 0.99 6.88 5.40
CA LEU A 66 1.46 6.45 4.08
C LEU A 66 0.50 6.91 2.97
N ALA A 67 -0.80 6.75 3.15
CA ALA A 67 -1.81 7.18 2.19
C ALA A 67 -1.80 8.71 1.98
N SER A 68 -1.64 9.48 3.06
CA SER A 68 -1.53 10.95 2.97
C SER A 68 -0.29 11.35 2.16
N GLY A 69 0.89 10.83 2.50
CA GLY A 69 2.13 11.16 1.79
C GLY A 69 2.09 10.80 0.30
N ILE A 70 1.48 9.67 -0.07
CA ILE A 70 1.26 9.29 -1.48
C ILE A 70 0.33 10.30 -2.17
N THR A 71 -0.77 10.68 -1.53
CA THR A 71 -1.76 11.61 -2.09
C THR A 71 -1.19 13.01 -2.26
N GLU A 72 -0.41 13.48 -1.30
CA GLU A 72 0.29 14.76 -1.36
C GLU A 72 1.31 14.79 -2.50
N LEU A 73 2.11 13.73 -2.65
CA LEU A 73 3.03 13.61 -3.78
C LEU A 73 2.29 13.60 -5.12
N HIS A 74 1.20 12.83 -5.22
CA HIS A 74 0.37 12.80 -6.42
C HIS A 74 -0.18 14.20 -6.76
N TYR A 75 -0.71 14.91 -5.77
CA TYR A 75 -1.19 16.28 -5.94
C TYR A 75 -0.06 17.22 -6.40
N PHE A 76 1.10 17.17 -5.73
CA PHE A 76 2.25 17.98 -6.08
C PHE A 76 2.69 17.76 -7.53
N ILE A 77 2.78 16.50 -7.98
CA ILE A 77 3.13 16.18 -9.37
C ILE A 77 2.11 16.79 -10.33
N ASN A 78 0.82 16.59 -10.06
CA ASN A 78 -0.26 17.01 -10.95
C ASN A 78 -0.35 18.54 -11.10
N GLN A 79 0.01 19.29 -10.05
CA GLN A 79 0.04 20.76 -10.09
C GLN A 79 1.27 21.31 -10.82
N ASN A 80 2.44 20.67 -10.67
CA ASN A 80 3.71 21.24 -11.11
C ASN A 80 4.22 20.69 -12.44
N TYR A 81 3.76 19.52 -12.86
CA TYR A 81 4.22 18.85 -14.08
C TYR A 81 3.06 18.69 -15.05
N LYS A 82 3.11 19.42 -16.18
CA LYS A 82 2.11 19.28 -17.24
C LYS A 82 2.29 17.94 -17.96
N TRP A 83 1.28 17.10 -17.90
CA TRP A 83 1.13 15.94 -18.79
C TRP A 83 0.17 16.31 -19.92
N GLU A 84 0.69 16.60 -21.12
CA GLU A 84 -0.16 16.60 -22.31
C GLU A 84 -0.35 15.15 -22.74
N SER A 85 -1.55 14.62 -22.48
CA SER A 85 -1.96 13.32 -23.02
C SER A 85 -1.88 13.39 -24.55
N LYS A 86 -0.87 12.75 -25.13
CA LYS A 86 -0.89 12.44 -26.56
C LYS A 86 -1.97 11.36 -26.74
N LYS A 87 -3.14 11.81 -27.19
CA LYS A 87 -4.20 10.97 -27.73
C LYS A 87 -3.67 9.98 -28.77
#